data_AF-A0A914RVZ0-F1
#
_entry.id   AF-A0A914RVZ0-F1
#
_cell.length_a   1.000
_cell.length_b   1.000
_cell.length_c   1.000
_cell.angle_alpha   90.00
_cell.angle_beta   90.00
_cell.angle_gamma   90.00
#
_symmetry.space_group_name_H-M   'P 1'
#
loop_
_entity.id
_entity.type
_entity.pdbx_description
1 polymer ?
#
loop_
_entity_poly.entity_id
_entity_poly.type
_entity_poly.pdbx_seq_one_letter_code
_entity_poly.pdbx_strand_id
1 'polypeptide(L)'
;MVASHAIRQNKIIFVFESPLLPGNEEIGAHLVQHGDGVRDVAFEVDDLEWIVENARRSGAKMVKEITEESDEDGTVRSATLQTEFVDYYGGPGVQHIALNTPDIIRTVEALRARGLQFLSIPHTYYAVLRKNLKNAKIRKFLKIAEDMDTLQQLNILVDYDERGYLLQIFSKPCQDRPTLFIEIIQRQNHQGFGAGNFKALFESIELEQNERGNLFYTDVVEGGTRLQH
;
A
#
# COMPACT_ATOMS: atom_id res chain seq x y z
N MET A 1 11.33 1.34 28.03
CA MET A 1 10.43 2.50 27.80
C MET A 1 10.39 2.80 26.31
N VAL A 2 9.23 3.21 25.81
CA VAL A 2 8.95 3.52 24.40
C VAL A 2 8.40 4.94 24.33
N ALA A 3 8.78 5.69 23.31
CA ALA A 3 8.14 6.95 22.96
C ALA A 3 7.22 6.71 21.75
N SER A 4 5.98 7.20 21.83
CA SER A 4 4.96 7.00 20.81
C SER A 4 4.38 8.35 20.37
N HIS A 5 4.32 8.59 19.06
CA HIS A 5 3.77 9.80 18.46
C HIS A 5 2.64 9.44 17.50
N ALA A 6 1.42 9.84 17.83
CA ALA A 6 0.27 9.65 16.95
C ALA A 6 0.05 10.89 16.07
N ILE A 7 -0.05 10.69 14.76
CA ILE A 7 -0.50 11.70 13.79
C ILE A 7 -1.78 11.26 13.13
N ARG A 8 -2.64 12.23 12.79
CA ARG A 8 -3.95 11.96 12.20
C ARG A 8 -4.21 12.85 10.99
N GLN A 9 -4.70 12.25 9.92
CA GLN A 9 -5.32 12.93 8.79
C GLN A 9 -6.71 12.35 8.55
N ASN A 10 -7.75 13.09 8.93
CA ASN A 10 -9.14 12.61 8.95
C ASN A 10 -9.27 11.31 9.76
N LYS A 11 -9.61 10.20 9.09
CA LYS A 11 -9.74 8.86 9.69
C LYS A 11 -8.43 8.07 9.68
N ILE A 12 -7.39 8.56 8.99
CA ILE A 12 -6.09 7.88 8.91
C ILE A 12 -5.30 8.28 10.15
N ILE A 13 -4.83 7.28 10.91
CA ILE A 13 -3.99 7.49 12.10
C ILE A 13 -2.73 6.65 11.91
N PHE A 14 -1.56 7.28 12.05
CA PHE A 14 -0.28 6.60 12.14
C PHE A 14 0.31 6.83 13.53
N VAL A 15 0.82 5.78 14.14
CA VAL A 15 1.54 5.83 15.42
C VAL A 15 2.98 5.44 15.15
N PHE A 16 3.90 6.36 15.45
CA PHE A 16 5.33 6.16 15.31
C PHE A 16 5.93 5.89 16.68
N GLU A 17 6.54 4.72 16.84
CA GLU A 17 7.11 4.27 18.10
C GLU A 17 8.62 4.08 18.01
N SER A 18 9.33 4.40 19.08
CA SER A 18 10.78 4.22 19.16
C SER A 18 11.23 3.89 20.58
N PRO A 19 12.27 3.05 20.76
CA PRO A 19 12.79 2.75 22.09
C PRO A 19 13.51 3.98 22.66
N LEU A 20 13.20 4.34 23.90
CA LEU A 20 13.83 5.49 24.58
C LEU A 20 15.21 5.17 25.17
N LEU A 21 15.47 3.89 25.44
CA LEU A 21 16.68 3.42 26.10
C LEU A 21 17.29 2.25 25.31
N PRO A 22 18.62 2.07 25.36
CA PRO A 22 19.27 0.87 24.83
C PRO A 22 18.73 -0.41 25.48
N GLY A 23 18.84 -1.54 24.76
CA GLY A 23 18.48 -2.85 25.28
C GLY A 23 16.98 -3.19 25.22
N ASN A 24 16.17 -2.43 24.48
CA ASN A 24 14.82 -2.87 24.14
C ASN A 24 14.93 -4.02 23.11
N GLU A 25 14.82 -5.26 23.58
CA GLU A 25 14.99 -6.44 22.72
C GLU A 25 13.90 -6.57 21.66
N GLU A 26 12.68 -6.11 21.95
CA GLU A 26 11.52 -6.26 21.07
C GLU A 26 11.57 -5.30 19.87
N ILE A 27 11.57 -3.98 20.13
CA ILE A 27 11.63 -2.97 19.07
C ILE A 27 13.04 -2.93 18.45
N GLY A 28 14.08 -3.14 19.27
CA GLY A 28 15.46 -3.18 18.80
C GLY A 28 15.72 -4.31 17.80
N ALA A 29 15.24 -5.53 18.08
CA ALA A 29 15.38 -6.65 17.14
C ALA A 29 14.62 -6.37 15.83
N HIS A 30 13.40 -5.84 15.91
CA HIS A 30 12.63 -5.46 14.73
C HIS A 30 13.37 -4.41 13.88
N LEU A 31 13.89 -3.35 14.50
CA LEU A 31 14.64 -2.30 13.79
C LEU A 31 15.90 -2.84 13.11
N VAL A 32 16.65 -3.73 13.76
CA VAL A 32 17.84 -4.37 13.16
C VAL A 32 17.44 -5.18 11.92
N GLN A 33 16.40 -6.01 12.06
CA GLN A 33 15.94 -6.91 11.01
C GLN A 33 15.31 -6.17 9.84
N HIS A 34 14.43 -5.20 10.11
CA HIS A 34 13.54 -4.61 9.12
C HIS A 34 13.89 -3.17 8.74
N GLY A 35 14.59 -2.44 9.60
CA GLY A 35 14.64 -0.98 9.55
C GLY A 35 13.32 -0.38 10.02
N ASP A 36 13.06 0.86 9.63
CA ASP A 36 11.76 1.50 9.83
C ASP A 36 10.70 0.78 8.98
N GLY A 37 9.61 0.37 9.60
CA GLY A 37 8.57 -0.39 8.93
C GLY A 37 7.31 -0.55 9.77
N VAL A 38 6.23 -0.99 9.13
CA VAL A 38 4.98 -1.24 9.83
C VAL A 38 5.10 -2.52 10.62
N ARG A 39 4.81 -2.41 11.92
CA ARG A 39 4.76 -3.53 12.84
C ARG A 39 3.36 -4.12 12.96
N ASP A 40 2.36 -3.24 13.09
CA ASP A 40 0.97 -3.59 13.36
C ASP A 40 0.02 -2.79 12.47
N VAL A 41 -1.09 -3.41 12.08
CA VAL A 41 -2.22 -2.76 11.40
C VAL A 41 -3.47 -3.00 12.23
N ALA A 42 -4.06 -1.93 12.75
CA ALA A 42 -5.26 -1.99 13.58
C ALA A 42 -6.52 -1.67 12.76
N PHE A 43 -7.59 -2.40 13.02
CA PHE A 43 -8.90 -2.18 12.41
C PHE A 43 -9.93 -1.93 13.52
N GLU A 44 -10.78 -0.93 13.32
CA GLU A 44 -12.01 -0.80 14.10
C GLU A 44 -13.00 -1.86 13.63
N VAL A 45 -13.60 -2.59 14.56
CA VAL A 45 -14.48 -3.73 14.27
C VAL A 45 -15.71 -3.72 15.18
N ASP A 46 -16.83 -4.18 14.65
CA ASP A 46 -18.11 -4.20 15.38
C ASP A 46 -18.21 -5.35 16.39
N ASP A 47 -17.70 -6.54 16.06
CA ASP A 47 -17.79 -7.76 16.89
C ASP A 47 -16.42 -8.46 16.97
N LEU A 48 -15.60 -8.04 17.94
CA LEU A 48 -14.24 -8.53 18.12
C LEU A 48 -14.22 -10.03 18.46
N GLU A 49 -15.13 -10.48 19.31
CA GLU A 49 -15.26 -11.89 19.71
C GLU A 49 -15.53 -12.80 18.53
N TRP A 50 -16.51 -12.44 17.70
CA TRP A 50 -16.85 -13.22 16.51
C TRP A 50 -15.67 -13.27 15.54
N ILE A 51 -14.98 -12.14 15.32
CA ILE A 51 -13.80 -12.08 14.43
C ILE A 51 -12.69 -12.99 14.94
N VAL A 52 -12.36 -12.93 16.23
CA VAL A 52 -11.31 -13.75 16.84
C VAL A 52 -11.67 -15.24 16.77
N GLU A 53 -12.90 -15.60 17.10
CA GLU A 53 -13.40 -16.98 17.03
C GLU A 53 -13.35 -17.51 15.59
N ASN A 54 -13.79 -16.71 14.62
CA ASN A 54 -13.76 -17.10 13.22
C ASN A 54 -12.32 -17.22 12.69
N ALA A 55 -11.43 -16.29 13.05
CA ALA A 55 -10.01 -16.33 12.68
C ALA A 55 -9.33 -17.61 13.21
N ARG A 56 -9.62 -18.01 14.46
CA ARG A 56 -9.15 -19.28 15.03
C ARG A 56 -9.63 -20.48 14.23
N ARG A 57 -10.91 -20.51 13.86
CA ARG A 57 -11.47 -21.60 13.03
C ARG A 57 -10.79 -21.69 11.67
N SER A 58 -10.36 -20.55 11.14
CA SER A 58 -9.57 -20.47 9.90
C SER A 58 -8.08 -20.75 10.09
N GLY A 59 -7.63 -21.11 11.30
CA GLY A 59 -6.24 -21.47 11.59
C GLY A 59 -5.30 -20.29 11.84
N ALA A 60 -5.83 -19.08 12.03
CA ALA A 60 -5.02 -17.91 12.34
C ALA A 60 -4.37 -18.04 13.73
N LYS A 61 -3.10 -17.62 13.84
CA LYS A 61 -2.36 -17.64 15.10
C LYS A 61 -2.58 -16.33 15.87
N MET A 62 -3.04 -16.44 17.11
CA MET A 62 -3.18 -15.32 18.03
C MET A 62 -1.81 -14.91 18.58
N VAL A 63 -1.51 -13.62 18.52
CA VAL A 63 -0.33 -13.00 19.15
C VAL A 63 -0.70 -12.43 20.52
N LYS A 64 -1.84 -11.73 20.61
CA LYS A 64 -2.41 -11.20 21.85
C LYS A 64 -3.90 -11.55 21.87
N GLU A 65 -4.33 -12.15 22.97
CA GLU A 65 -5.74 -12.45 23.23
C GLU A 65 -6.56 -11.16 23.43
N ILE A 66 -7.89 -11.28 23.45
CA ILE A 66 -8.77 -10.11 23.70
C ILE A 66 -8.39 -9.49 25.05
N THR A 67 -7.91 -8.26 24.98
CA THR A 67 -7.57 -7.43 26.14
C THR A 67 -8.44 -6.19 26.15
N GLU A 68 -8.65 -5.67 27.35
CA GLU A 68 -9.47 -4.50 27.60
C GLU A 68 -8.65 -3.48 28.37
N GLU A 69 -8.60 -2.25 27.86
CA GLU A 69 -7.94 -1.12 28.47
C GLU A 69 -8.98 -0.01 28.60
N SER A 70 -9.06 0.61 29.78
CA SER A 70 -10.04 1.66 30.07
C SER A 70 -9.37 2.87 30.69
N ASP A 71 -9.82 4.04 30.30
CA ASP A 71 -9.44 5.34 30.86
C ASP A 71 -10.68 6.25 31.06
N GLU A 72 -10.46 7.55 31.24
CA GLU A 72 -11.54 8.53 31.46
C GLU A 72 -12.39 8.77 30.20
N ASP A 73 -11.86 8.47 29.00
CA ASP A 73 -12.48 8.73 27.71
C ASP A 73 -13.18 7.49 27.12
N GLY A 74 -12.95 6.30 27.69
CA GLY A 74 -13.73 5.11 27.39
C GLY A 74 -12.97 3.80 27.59
N THR A 75 -13.45 2.77 26.91
CA THR A 75 -12.90 1.42 26.97
C THR A 75 -12.56 0.95 25.55
N VAL A 76 -11.32 0.49 25.36
CA VAL A 76 -10.86 -0.13 24.13
C VAL A 76 -10.65 -1.61 24.37
N ARG A 77 -11.23 -2.43 23.48
CA ARG A 77 -10.99 -3.87 23.43
C ARG A 77 -10.20 -4.19 22.18
N SER A 78 -9.14 -4.97 22.31
CA SER A 78 -8.24 -5.30 21.19
C SER A 78 -7.69 -6.71 21.27
N ALA A 79 -7.42 -7.31 20.11
CA ALA A 79 -6.71 -8.58 19.95
C ALA A 79 -5.77 -8.50 18.75
N THR A 80 -4.72 -9.32 18.73
CA THR A 80 -3.68 -9.28 17.67
C THR A 80 -3.52 -10.64 17.02
N LEU A 81 -3.52 -10.68 15.69
CA LEU A 81 -3.38 -11.87 14.84
C LEU A 81 -2.07 -11.81 14.04
N GLN A 82 -1.42 -12.94 13.81
CA GLN A 82 -0.22 -13.02 12.96
C GLN A 82 -0.59 -13.22 11.48
N THR A 83 0.03 -12.45 10.57
CA THR A 83 -0.12 -12.58 9.10
C THR A 83 1.21 -12.95 8.43
N GLU A 84 1.18 -13.73 7.33
CA GLU A 84 2.38 -14.18 6.60
C GLU A 84 2.62 -13.39 5.29
N PHE A 85 3.87 -13.06 4.97
CA PHE A 85 4.39 -12.62 3.66
C PHE A 85 5.92 -12.78 3.63
N VAL A 86 6.62 -12.76 2.48
CA VAL A 86 8.01 -13.30 2.40
C VAL A 86 8.94 -12.54 1.43
N ASP A 87 10.24 -12.52 1.82
CA ASP A 87 11.52 -12.45 1.06
C ASP A 87 12.35 -11.18 0.81
N TYR A 88 12.02 -10.00 1.34
CA TYR A 88 13.02 -8.91 1.51
C TYR A 88 13.05 -8.28 2.89
N TYR A 89 11.99 -8.49 3.66
CA TYR A 89 11.86 -8.00 5.03
C TYR A 89 12.63 -8.91 6.03
N GLY A 90 13.23 -10.03 5.60
CA GLY A 90 13.73 -11.05 6.54
C GLY A 90 12.60 -11.82 7.25
N GLY A 91 11.36 -11.73 6.75
CA GLY A 91 10.13 -12.33 7.28
C GLY A 91 8.86 -11.67 6.67
N PRO A 92 7.66 -11.94 7.20
CA PRO A 92 6.41 -11.22 6.92
C PRO A 92 6.44 -9.74 7.26
N GLY A 93 5.80 -8.91 6.45
CA GLY A 93 5.67 -7.47 6.69
C GLY A 93 4.69 -6.79 5.73
N VAL A 94 4.25 -5.58 6.11
CA VAL A 94 3.40 -4.74 5.25
C VAL A 94 4.24 -4.11 4.15
N GLN A 95 3.90 -4.41 2.89
CA GLN A 95 4.61 -3.86 1.74
C GLN A 95 4.15 -2.44 1.40
N HIS A 96 2.85 -2.17 1.49
CA HIS A 96 2.31 -0.84 1.25
C HIS A 96 1.03 -0.55 2.02
N ILE A 97 0.73 0.74 2.17
CA ILE A 97 -0.53 1.25 2.71
C ILE A 97 -1.21 2.10 1.63
N ALA A 98 -2.43 1.73 1.25
CA ALA A 98 -3.24 2.49 0.31
C ALA A 98 -4.13 3.51 1.02
N LEU A 99 -3.97 4.79 0.68
CA LEU A 99 -4.71 5.91 1.25
C LEU A 99 -5.72 6.46 0.24
N ASN A 100 -7.00 6.31 0.57
CA ASN A 100 -8.09 6.77 -0.29
C ASN A 100 -8.28 8.29 -0.24
N THR A 101 -8.48 8.91 -1.40
CA THR A 101 -8.76 10.34 -1.55
C THR A 101 -9.92 10.59 -2.51
N PRO A 102 -10.75 11.62 -2.30
CA PRO A 102 -11.79 12.02 -3.25
C PRO A 102 -11.24 12.85 -4.43
N ASP A 103 -10.01 13.34 -4.36
CA ASP A 103 -9.37 14.16 -5.40
C ASP A 103 -7.87 13.83 -5.49
N ILE A 104 -7.56 12.84 -6.32
CA ILE A 104 -6.20 12.30 -6.47
C ILE A 104 -5.25 13.29 -7.14
N ILE A 105 -5.72 14.10 -8.10
CA ILE A 105 -4.89 15.09 -8.79
C ILE A 105 -4.35 16.09 -7.77
N ARG A 106 -5.25 16.74 -7.02
CA ARG A 106 -4.85 17.71 -6.00
C ARG A 106 -3.99 17.08 -4.91
N THR A 107 -4.32 15.85 -4.51
CA THR A 107 -3.56 15.11 -3.48
C THR A 107 -2.13 14.85 -3.94
N VAL A 108 -1.93 14.34 -5.16
CA VAL A 108 -0.61 14.02 -5.71
C VAL A 108 0.21 15.28 -5.94
N GLU A 109 -0.39 16.35 -6.45
CA GLU A 109 0.28 17.65 -6.59
C GLU A 109 0.78 18.17 -5.24
N ALA A 110 -0.07 18.15 -4.22
CA ALA A 110 0.30 18.60 -2.88
C ALA A 110 1.40 17.73 -2.26
N LEU A 111 1.34 16.41 -2.45
CA LEU A 111 2.36 15.48 -1.96
C LEU A 111 3.71 15.69 -2.66
N ARG A 112 3.72 15.84 -3.99
CA ARG A 112 4.93 16.15 -4.77
C ARG A 112 5.53 17.49 -4.35
N ALA A 113 4.71 18.53 -4.16
CA ALA A 113 5.16 19.83 -3.69
C ALA A 113 5.80 19.79 -2.28
N ARG A 114 5.43 18.79 -1.48
CA ARG A 114 6.00 18.52 -0.14
C ARG A 114 7.18 17.55 -0.18
N GLY A 115 7.64 17.15 -1.36
CA GLY A 115 8.83 16.32 -1.56
C GLY A 115 8.58 14.81 -1.63
N LEU A 116 7.32 14.34 -1.58
CA LEU A 116 7.05 12.92 -1.78
C LEU A 116 7.33 12.54 -3.25
N GLN A 117 8.13 11.50 -3.42
CA GLN A 117 8.50 10.97 -4.73
C GLN A 117 7.57 9.80 -5.11
N PHE A 118 7.24 9.72 -6.40
CA PHE A 118 6.39 8.67 -6.96
C PHE A 118 7.14 7.89 -8.03
N LEU A 119 6.69 6.65 -8.26
CA LEU A 119 7.18 5.83 -9.35
C LEU A 119 6.86 6.50 -10.70
N SER A 120 7.77 6.31 -11.66
CA SER A 120 7.53 6.64 -13.06
C SER A 120 6.86 5.48 -13.76
N ILE A 121 5.98 5.78 -14.72
CA ILE A 121 5.33 4.75 -15.53
C ILE A 121 5.86 4.77 -16.97
N PRO A 122 5.84 3.65 -17.70
CA PRO A 122 6.27 3.60 -19.09
C PRO A 122 5.47 4.56 -19.99
N HIS A 123 6.16 5.28 -20.89
CA HIS A 123 5.52 6.24 -21.81
C HIS A 123 4.41 5.61 -22.69
N THR A 124 4.51 4.31 -22.96
CA THR A 124 3.54 3.55 -23.77
C THR A 124 2.21 3.36 -23.07
N TYR A 125 2.15 3.44 -21.74
CA TYR A 125 0.96 3.16 -20.94
C TYR A 125 -0.25 3.99 -21.39
N TYR A 126 -0.12 5.33 -21.43
CA TYR A 126 -1.24 6.19 -21.81
C TYR A 126 -1.61 6.09 -23.28
N ALA A 127 -0.67 5.75 -24.16
CA ALA A 127 -0.99 5.51 -25.56
C ALA A 127 -1.92 4.29 -25.70
N VAL A 128 -1.62 3.20 -24.98
CA VAL A 128 -2.46 2.01 -24.92
C VAL A 128 -3.80 2.30 -24.24
N LEU A 129 -3.79 2.98 -23.10
CA LEU A 129 -5.00 3.35 -22.36
C LEU A 129 -5.96 4.17 -23.22
N ARG A 130 -5.47 5.23 -23.88
CA ARG A 130 -6.29 6.07 -24.78
C ARG A 130 -6.83 5.28 -25.96
N LYS A 131 -6.09 4.30 -26.49
CA LYS A 131 -6.58 3.41 -27.55
C LYS A 131 -7.71 2.52 -27.04
N ASN A 132 -7.58 1.94 -25.85
CA ASN A 132 -8.61 1.10 -25.24
C ASN A 132 -9.89 1.90 -24.96
N LEU A 133 -9.76 3.10 -24.38
CA LEU A 133 -10.88 4.01 -24.11
C LEU A 133 -11.59 4.52 -25.38
N LYS A 134 -11.02 4.36 -26.58
CA LYS A 134 -11.72 4.66 -27.85
C LYS A 134 -12.69 3.55 -28.26
N ASN A 135 -12.61 2.35 -27.68
CA ASN A 135 -13.52 1.26 -28.00
C ASN A 135 -14.97 1.65 -27.69
N ALA A 136 -15.86 1.53 -28.68
CA ALA A 136 -17.25 1.95 -28.56
C ALA A 136 -18.02 1.25 -27.44
N LYS A 137 -17.68 -0.01 -27.11
CA LYS A 137 -18.30 -0.73 -25.99
C LYS A 137 -17.92 -0.09 -24.65
N ILE A 138 -16.65 0.29 -24.50
CA ILE A 138 -16.14 0.92 -23.27
C ILE A 138 -16.70 2.33 -23.11
N ARG A 139 -16.68 3.15 -24.17
CA ARG A 139 -17.21 4.54 -24.13
C ARG A 139 -18.68 4.63 -23.75
N LYS A 140 -19.46 3.54 -23.90
CA LYS A 140 -20.88 3.53 -23.58
C LYS A 140 -21.14 3.56 -22.07
N PHE A 141 -20.27 2.93 -21.27
CA PHE A 141 -20.44 2.85 -19.82
C PHE A 141 -19.38 3.63 -19.04
N LEU A 142 -18.21 3.89 -19.63
CA LEU A 142 -17.10 4.53 -18.93
C LEU A 142 -16.82 5.95 -19.44
N LYS A 143 -16.87 6.89 -18.50
CA LYS A 143 -16.38 8.26 -18.70
C LYS A 143 -15.52 8.64 -17.49
N ILE A 144 -14.21 8.72 -17.71
CA ILE A 144 -13.26 9.27 -16.75
C ILE A 144 -13.53 10.78 -16.65
N ALA A 145 -13.68 11.29 -15.43
CA ALA A 145 -14.01 12.70 -15.21
C ALA A 145 -12.77 13.59 -15.25
N GLU A 146 -11.63 13.05 -14.83
CA GLU A 146 -10.33 13.68 -14.79
C GLU A 146 -9.75 13.89 -16.19
N ASP A 147 -8.93 14.93 -16.32
CA ASP A 147 -8.20 15.21 -17.55
C ASP A 147 -7.08 14.20 -17.78
N MET A 148 -7.12 13.51 -18.94
CA MET A 148 -6.18 12.44 -19.25
C MET A 148 -4.74 12.92 -19.38
N ASP A 149 -4.52 14.17 -19.81
CA ASP A 149 -3.17 14.73 -19.97
C ASP A 149 -2.56 15.05 -18.60
N THR A 150 -3.38 15.53 -17.67
CA THR A 150 -3.03 15.75 -16.26
C THR A 150 -2.72 14.43 -15.55
N LEU A 151 -3.57 13.41 -15.72
CA LEU A 151 -3.28 12.07 -15.18
C LEU A 151 -1.93 11.57 -15.68
N GLN A 152 -1.65 11.76 -16.98
CA GLN A 152 -0.39 11.39 -17.61
C GLN A 152 0.81 12.13 -17.09
N GLN A 153 0.71 13.44 -16.92
CA GLN A 153 1.78 14.25 -16.35
C GLN A 153 2.13 13.82 -14.91
N LEU A 154 1.11 13.39 -14.15
CA LEU A 154 1.27 12.98 -12.76
C LEU A 154 1.63 11.50 -12.59
N ASN A 155 1.67 10.70 -13.66
CA ASN A 155 1.86 9.25 -13.66
C ASN A 155 0.76 8.48 -12.88
N ILE A 156 -0.50 8.93 -12.97
CA ILE A 156 -1.64 8.29 -12.28
C ILE A 156 -2.23 7.17 -13.15
N LEU A 157 -2.11 5.94 -12.67
CA LEU A 157 -2.65 4.75 -13.33
C LEU A 157 -4.18 4.72 -13.24
N VAL A 158 -4.81 4.15 -14.26
CA VAL A 158 -6.25 4.00 -14.42
C VAL A 158 -6.59 2.54 -14.68
N ASP A 159 -7.41 1.96 -13.79
CA ASP A 159 -8.10 0.69 -14.04
C ASP A 159 -9.61 0.93 -14.11
N TYR A 160 -10.36 0.04 -14.75
CA TYR A 160 -11.79 0.21 -14.91
C TYR A 160 -12.52 -1.12 -15.13
N ASP A 161 -13.79 -1.13 -14.72
CA ASP A 161 -14.74 -2.20 -14.97
C ASP A 161 -16.05 -1.63 -15.52
N GLU A 162 -17.08 -2.47 -15.68
CA GLU A 162 -18.39 -2.04 -16.19
C GLU A 162 -19.14 -1.08 -15.25
N ARG A 163 -18.72 -0.97 -13.99
CA ARG A 163 -19.38 -0.16 -12.95
C ARG A 163 -18.71 1.21 -12.77
N GLY A 164 -17.41 1.29 -13.02
CA GLY A 164 -16.66 2.52 -12.81
C GLY A 164 -15.16 2.38 -13.05
N TYR A 165 -14.38 3.26 -12.42
CA TYR A 165 -12.93 3.29 -12.56
C TYR A 165 -12.20 3.58 -11.25
N LEU A 166 -10.91 3.27 -11.28
CA LEU A 166 -9.98 3.35 -10.18
C LEU A 166 -8.75 4.14 -10.64
N LEU A 167 -8.35 5.12 -9.85
CA LEU A 167 -7.12 5.87 -10.05
C LEU A 167 -6.13 5.49 -8.96
N GLN A 168 -4.89 5.18 -9.33
CA GLN A 168 -3.84 4.73 -8.41
C GLN A 168 -2.50 5.38 -8.75
N ILE A 169 -1.71 5.65 -7.73
CA ILE A 169 -0.30 6.03 -7.89
C ILE A 169 0.49 5.56 -6.68
N PHE A 170 1.74 5.16 -6.91
CA PHE A 170 2.59 4.53 -5.92
C PHE A 170 3.81 5.41 -5.64
N SER A 171 4.08 5.65 -4.35
CA SER A 171 5.28 6.37 -3.93
C SER A 171 6.52 5.50 -4.19
N LYS A 172 7.69 6.14 -4.25
CA LYS A 172 8.94 5.42 -3.99
C LYS A 172 8.96 4.89 -2.54
N PRO A 173 9.83 3.93 -2.20
CA PRO A 173 10.01 3.50 -0.82
C PRO A 173 10.22 4.68 0.15
N CYS A 174 9.57 4.63 1.31
CA CYS A 174 9.58 5.72 2.29
C CYS A 174 10.86 5.76 3.16
N GLN A 175 11.74 4.78 2.99
CA GLN A 175 13.04 4.69 3.65
C GLN A 175 14.05 4.06 2.68
N ASP A 176 15.31 3.94 3.10
CA ASP A 176 16.42 3.56 2.22
C ASP A 176 16.32 2.12 1.66
N ARG A 177 15.83 1.18 2.46
CA ARG A 177 15.54 -0.21 2.02
C ARG A 177 14.32 -0.22 1.08
N PRO A 178 14.23 -1.10 0.09
CA PRO A 178 13.05 -1.17 -0.79
C PRO A 178 11.90 -1.97 -0.17
N THR A 179 11.35 -1.51 0.96
CA THR A 179 10.27 -2.22 1.68
C THR A 179 8.94 -1.47 1.63
N LEU A 180 8.65 -0.61 2.61
CA LEU A 180 7.37 0.08 2.74
C LEU A 180 7.24 1.25 1.74
N PHE A 181 6.14 1.28 1.00
CA PHE A 181 5.72 2.43 0.20
C PHE A 181 4.24 2.79 0.43
N ILE A 182 3.82 3.96 -0.06
CA ILE A 182 2.46 4.47 0.07
C ILE A 182 1.78 4.46 -1.29
N GLU A 183 0.55 3.96 -1.35
CA GLU A 183 -0.33 4.09 -2.50
C GLU A 183 -1.35 5.20 -2.22
N ILE A 184 -1.62 6.05 -3.20
CA ILE A 184 -2.77 6.96 -3.19
C ILE A 184 -3.80 6.44 -4.19
N ILE A 185 -5.04 6.28 -3.71
CA ILE A 185 -6.11 5.66 -4.49
C ILE A 185 -7.36 6.54 -4.50
N GLN A 186 -8.05 6.61 -5.64
CA GLN A 186 -9.37 7.22 -5.76
C GLN A 186 -10.31 6.26 -6.48
N ARG A 187 -11.48 6.01 -5.88
CA ARG A 187 -12.50 5.10 -6.40
C ARG A 187 -13.68 5.89 -6.96
N GLN A 188 -14.07 5.59 -8.19
CA GLN A 188 -15.28 6.12 -8.82
C GLN A 188 -16.17 4.94 -9.19
N ASN A 189 -17.06 4.54 -8.26
CA ASN A 189 -17.92 3.36 -8.37
C ASN A 189 -17.19 2.03 -8.66
N HIS A 190 -15.93 1.91 -8.22
CA HIS A 190 -15.09 0.74 -8.42
C HIS A 190 -14.63 0.13 -7.10
N GLN A 191 -14.97 -1.14 -6.87
CA GLN A 191 -14.67 -1.88 -5.63
C GLN A 191 -13.52 -2.88 -5.77
N GLY A 192 -12.98 -3.07 -6.98
CA GLY A 192 -11.85 -3.97 -7.23
C GLY A 192 -10.50 -3.42 -6.77
N PHE A 193 -9.46 -4.24 -6.86
CA PHE A 193 -8.10 -3.89 -6.40
C PHE A 193 -7.20 -3.25 -7.47
N GLY A 194 -7.69 -3.09 -8.70
CA GLY A 194 -6.87 -2.55 -9.79
C GLY A 194 -6.00 -3.61 -10.48
N ALA A 195 -6.53 -4.83 -10.71
CA ALA A 195 -5.78 -5.94 -11.31
C ALA A 195 -5.08 -5.54 -12.63
N GLY A 196 -5.68 -4.65 -13.43
CA GLY A 196 -5.06 -4.13 -14.65
C GLY A 196 -3.88 -3.20 -14.40
N ASN A 197 -3.89 -2.46 -13.28
CA ASN A 197 -2.80 -1.58 -12.86
C ASN A 197 -1.59 -2.33 -12.29
N PHE A 198 -1.78 -3.54 -11.74
CA PHE A 198 -0.67 -4.33 -11.18
C PHE A 198 0.43 -4.58 -12.22
N LYS A 199 0.09 -4.86 -13.48
CA LYS A 199 1.12 -5.06 -14.52
C LYS A 199 1.99 -3.81 -14.70
N ALA A 200 1.38 -2.64 -14.83
CA ALA A 200 2.12 -1.38 -14.97
C ALA A 200 2.92 -1.02 -13.71
N LEU A 201 2.39 -1.36 -12.53
CA LEU A 201 3.11 -1.24 -11.26
C LEU A 201 4.36 -2.12 -11.23
N PHE A 202 4.24 -3.41 -11.56
CA PHE A 202 5.38 -4.33 -11.58
C PHE A 202 6.45 -3.87 -12.56
N GLU A 203 6.07 -3.48 -13.79
CA GLU A 203 7.01 -2.90 -14.77
C GLU A 203 7.72 -1.64 -14.22
N SER A 204 7.01 -0.79 -13.46
CA SER A 204 7.58 0.41 -12.84
C SER A 204 8.53 0.09 -11.69
N ILE A 205 8.21 -0.92 -10.88
CA ILE A 205 9.08 -1.43 -9.80
C ILE A 205 10.34 -2.07 -10.38
N GLU A 206 10.22 -2.84 -11.47
CA GLU A 206 11.37 -3.44 -12.15
C GLU A 206 12.34 -2.38 -12.70
N LEU A 207 11.81 -1.32 -13.32
CA LEU A 207 12.63 -0.18 -13.75
C LEU A 207 13.42 0.41 -12.58
N GLU A 208 12.78 0.61 -11.42
CA GLU A 208 13.44 1.12 -10.22
C GLU A 208 14.45 0.12 -9.63
N GLN A 209 14.14 -1.17 -9.60
CA GLN A 209 15.07 -2.22 -9.16
C GLN A 209 16.31 -2.30 -10.05
N ASN A 210 16.12 -2.14 -11.36
CA ASN A 210 17.21 -2.11 -12.33
C ASN A 210 18.09 -0.86 -12.13
N GLU A 211 17.50 0.32 -11.88
CA GLU A 211 18.25 1.53 -11.52
C GLU A 211 19.09 1.34 -10.24
N ARG A 212 18.62 0.54 -9.30
CA ARG A 212 19.31 0.18 -8.06
C ARG A 212 20.34 -0.96 -8.22
N GLY A 213 20.40 -1.62 -9.38
CA GLY A 213 21.28 -2.75 -9.66
C GLY A 213 20.83 -4.08 -9.03
N ASN A 214 19.56 -4.21 -8.64
CA ASN A 214 18.99 -5.34 -7.90
C ASN A 214 17.86 -6.04 -8.68
N LEU A 215 17.93 -6.08 -10.03
CA LEU A 215 16.93 -6.80 -10.83
C LEU A 215 17.25 -8.31 -10.80
N PHE A 216 16.31 -9.13 -10.29
CA PHE A 216 16.53 -10.57 -10.10
C PHE A 216 15.76 -11.47 -11.07
N TYR A 217 15.09 -10.93 -12.10
CA TYR A 217 14.29 -11.73 -13.03
C TYR A 217 14.45 -11.28 -14.48
N THR A 218 14.45 -12.23 -15.41
CA THR A 218 14.29 -11.98 -16.85
C THR A 218 12.86 -12.29 -17.28
N ASP A 219 12.22 -11.35 -17.98
CA ASP A 219 10.91 -11.49 -18.65
C ASP A 219 9.75 -11.97 -17.76
N VAL A 220 9.23 -11.05 -16.93
CA VAL A 220 8.22 -11.33 -15.89
C VAL A 220 6.80 -11.48 -16.46
N VAL A 221 6.59 -11.18 -17.74
CA VAL A 221 5.27 -11.29 -18.41
C VAL A 221 4.71 -12.73 -18.40
N GLU A 222 5.58 -13.76 -18.33
CA GLU A 222 5.20 -15.17 -18.24
C GLU A 222 5.68 -15.86 -16.94
N GLY A 223 5.92 -15.10 -15.87
CA GLY A 223 6.38 -15.65 -14.59
C GLY A 223 7.90 -15.84 -14.45
N GLY A 224 8.67 -15.12 -15.28
CA GLY A 224 10.10 -14.77 -15.18
C GLY A 224 11.07 -15.75 -14.50
N THR A 225 12.14 -16.13 -15.19
CA THR A 225 13.24 -16.90 -14.61
C THR A 225 14.09 -16.02 -13.70
N ARG A 226 14.32 -16.44 -12.45
CA ARG A 226 15.22 -15.73 -11.52
C ARG A 226 16.65 -15.71 -12.10
N LEU A 227 17.23 -14.52 -12.24
CA LEU A 227 18.65 -14.34 -12.55
C LEU A 227 19.47 -14.99 -11.44
N GLN A 228 20.15 -16.09 -11.76
CA GLN A 228 21.11 -16.72 -10.85
C GLN A 228 22.34 -15.82 -10.75
N HIS A 229 22.55 -15.26 -9.56
CA HIS A 229 23.86 -14.82 -9.10
C HIS A 229 24.35 -15.75 -8.00
#